data_AF-A0A7C5LAR7-F1
#
_entry.id   AF-A0A7C5LAR7-F1
#
_cell.length_a   1.000
_cell.length_b   1.000
_cell.length_c   1.000
_cell.angle_alpha   90.00
_cell.angle_beta   90.00
_cell.angle_gamma   90.00
#
_symmetry.space_group_name_H-M   'P 1'
#
loop_
_entity.id
_entity.type
_entity.pdbx_description
1 polymer ?
#
loop_
_entity_poly.entity_id
_entity_poly.type
_entity_poly.pdbx_seq_one_letter_code
_entity_poly.pdbx_strand_id
1 'polypeptide(L)'
;MKKFIFFLITGCLNFYAIAVNSAPIIGCVESSSYPIKVCYEDEADISLAQEILPSAERVWSIFIEQIGFSEPWRTGENGNPERGVEVVLTDLGEDVSGYSEPVSDIPQTLESDCTSRLYINKSIPSYYSRMVISHEMGHMILMAQDCVEAFGEGFP
;
A
#
# COMPACT_ATOMS: atom_id res chain seq x y z
N MET A 1 31.91 -2.76 43.34
CA MET A 1 30.65 -3.00 44.09
C MET A 1 29.62 -3.54 43.12
N LYS A 2 28.88 -4.56 43.55
CA LYS A 2 27.95 -5.40 42.80
C LYS A 2 26.58 -4.73 42.61
N LYS A 3 25.90 -5.12 41.50
CA LYS A 3 24.43 -5.25 41.28
C LYS A 3 23.63 -3.93 41.04
N PHE A 4 22.57 -3.89 40.22
CA PHE A 4 21.65 -4.92 39.70
C PHE A 4 21.25 -4.61 38.24
N ILE A 5 21.15 -5.67 37.42
CA ILE A 5 20.44 -5.69 36.13
C ILE A 5 18.97 -6.00 36.43
N PHE A 6 18.04 -5.22 35.88
CA PHE A 6 16.64 -5.61 35.73
C PHE A 6 16.39 -5.92 34.26
N PHE A 7 16.24 -7.20 33.94
CA PHE A 7 15.62 -7.65 32.70
C PHE A 7 14.10 -7.51 32.87
N LEU A 8 13.48 -6.65 32.06
CA LEU A 8 12.05 -6.74 31.80
C LEU A 8 11.91 -7.10 30.33
N ILE A 9 11.68 -8.39 30.10
CA ILE A 9 11.21 -8.92 28.83
C ILE A 9 9.74 -8.49 28.73
N THR A 10 9.46 -7.47 27.92
CA THR A 10 8.13 -7.25 27.36
C THR A 10 8.34 -6.97 25.89
N GLY A 11 8.03 -7.95 25.05
CA GLY A 11 8.12 -7.81 23.60
C GLY A 11 7.13 -6.75 23.14
N CYS A 12 7.61 -5.54 22.90
CA CYS A 12 7.03 -4.66 21.90
C CYS A 12 7.83 -4.87 20.64
N LEU A 13 7.18 -5.37 19.59
CA LEU A 13 7.66 -5.24 18.23
C LEU A 13 8.03 -3.77 18.01
N ASN A 14 9.32 -3.48 17.83
CA ASN A 14 9.76 -2.20 17.32
C ASN A 14 9.27 -2.13 15.87
N PHE A 15 8.10 -1.54 15.65
CA PHE A 15 7.77 -0.96 14.36
C PHE A 15 8.73 0.21 14.15
N TYR A 16 9.84 -0.04 13.47
CA TYR A 16 10.56 1.05 12.84
C TYR A 16 9.62 1.60 11.77
N ALA A 17 9.04 2.77 12.01
CA ALA A 17 8.49 3.56 10.92
C ALA A 17 9.66 3.84 9.98
N ILE A 18 9.65 3.22 8.80
CA ILE A 18 10.55 3.60 7.72
C ILE A 18 10.05 4.98 7.30
N ALA A 19 10.68 6.04 7.80
CA ALA A 19 10.42 7.39 7.32
C ALA A 19 10.99 7.47 5.89
N VAL A 20 10.17 7.09 4.91
CA VAL A 20 10.50 7.31 3.50
C VAL A 20 10.48 8.81 3.27
N ASN A 21 11.62 9.36 2.92
CA ASN A 21 11.72 10.73 2.44
C ASN A 21 11.29 10.73 0.97
N SER A 22 10.01 10.45 0.72
CA SER A 22 9.45 10.35 -0.63
C SER A 22 9.50 11.73 -1.27
N ALA A 23 10.06 11.82 -2.48
CA ALA A 23 9.94 13.05 -3.24
C ALA A 23 8.47 13.30 -3.62
N PRO A 24 8.09 14.53 -3.98
CA PRO A 24 6.73 14.80 -4.43
C PRO A 24 6.36 13.92 -5.64
N ILE A 25 5.17 13.32 -5.61
CA ILE A 25 4.59 12.63 -6.78
C ILE A 25 4.40 13.68 -7.89
N ILE A 26 4.91 13.38 -9.09
CA ILE A 26 4.82 14.28 -10.25
C ILE A 26 3.87 13.78 -11.33
N GLY A 27 3.47 12.51 -11.29
CA GLY A 27 2.51 11.93 -12.23
C GLY A 27 2.11 10.51 -11.87
N CYS A 28 1.09 9.99 -12.57
CA CYS A 28 0.61 8.63 -12.41
C CYS A 28 0.18 8.03 -13.76
N VAL A 29 0.28 6.70 -13.86
CA VAL A 29 -0.34 5.90 -14.92
C VAL A 29 -1.58 5.22 -14.33
N GLU A 30 -2.74 5.41 -14.94
CA GLU A 30 -4.02 4.92 -14.44
C GLU A 30 -4.50 3.69 -15.23
N SER A 31 -5.11 2.74 -14.53
CA SER A 31 -5.84 1.66 -15.16
C SER A 31 -7.10 2.21 -15.82
N SER A 32 -7.40 1.70 -17.02
CA SER A 32 -8.66 1.98 -17.71
C SER A 32 -9.81 1.07 -17.27
N SER A 33 -9.52 0.04 -16.47
CA SER A 33 -10.47 -1.02 -16.11
C SER A 33 -10.78 -1.06 -14.62
N TYR A 34 -9.85 -0.63 -13.77
CA TYR A 34 -9.95 -0.72 -12.31
C TYR A 34 -9.54 0.61 -11.66
N PRO A 35 -9.98 0.92 -10.43
CA PRO A 35 -9.60 2.14 -9.72
C PRO A 35 -8.17 2.03 -9.16
N ILE A 36 -7.20 1.81 -10.05
CA ILE A 36 -5.78 1.59 -9.75
C ILE A 36 -4.97 2.67 -10.44
N LYS A 37 -4.02 3.26 -9.72
CA LYS A 37 -3.01 4.15 -10.29
C LYS A 37 -1.62 3.80 -9.78
N VAL A 38 -0.65 3.94 -10.66
CA VAL A 38 0.78 3.78 -10.35
C VAL A 38 1.45 5.13 -10.53
N CYS A 39 1.76 5.76 -9.41
CA CYS A 39 2.35 7.08 -9.31
C CYS A 39 3.87 7.02 -9.19
N TYR A 40 4.54 8.06 -9.67
CA TYR A 40 5.99 8.14 -9.74
C TYR A 40 6.48 9.54 -9.38
N GLU A 41 7.72 9.59 -8.90
CA GLU A 41 8.42 10.80 -8.45
C GLU A 41 9.38 11.38 -9.52
N ASP A 42 9.69 10.61 -10.56
CA ASP A 42 10.59 10.99 -11.66
C ASP A 42 9.97 10.58 -13.02
N GLU A 43 10.10 11.42 -14.05
CA GLU A 43 9.59 11.12 -15.40
C GLU A 43 10.30 9.90 -16.01
N ALA A 44 11.53 9.62 -15.56
CA ALA A 44 12.25 8.40 -15.93
C ALA A 44 11.50 7.11 -15.54
N ASP A 45 10.65 7.17 -14.51
CA ASP A 45 9.95 6.01 -13.96
C ASP A 45 8.60 5.73 -14.67
N ILE A 46 8.18 6.56 -15.64
CA ILE A 46 6.92 6.36 -16.40
C ILE A 46 6.86 4.97 -17.04
N SER A 47 7.97 4.52 -17.65
CA SER A 47 8.02 3.23 -18.32
C SER A 47 7.86 2.08 -17.33
N LEU A 48 8.44 2.20 -16.13
CA LEU A 48 8.27 1.21 -15.06
C LEU A 48 6.82 1.20 -14.58
N ALA A 49 6.21 2.38 -14.37
CA ALA A 49 4.81 2.49 -13.95
C ALA A 49 3.86 1.79 -14.94
N GLN A 50 4.05 2.01 -16.24
CA GLN A 50 3.30 1.33 -17.30
C GLN A 50 3.53 -0.18 -17.30
N GLU A 51 4.77 -0.63 -17.07
CA GLU A 51 5.10 -2.05 -17.05
C GLU A 51 4.44 -2.80 -15.88
N ILE A 52 4.36 -2.16 -14.70
CA ILE A 52 3.87 -2.84 -13.49
C ILE A 52 2.35 -2.75 -13.31
N LEU A 53 1.68 -1.76 -13.90
CA LEU A 53 0.23 -1.58 -13.79
C LEU A 53 -0.57 -2.86 -14.09
N PRO A 54 -0.29 -3.63 -15.18
CA PRO A 54 -1.01 -4.87 -15.46
C PRO A 54 -0.90 -5.93 -14.36
N SER A 55 0.14 -5.88 -13.53
CA SER A 55 0.28 -6.80 -12.39
C SER A 55 -0.71 -6.44 -11.28
N ALA A 56 -0.90 -5.15 -11.01
CA ALA A 56 -1.91 -4.68 -10.07
C ALA A 56 -3.34 -4.98 -10.58
N GLU A 57 -3.60 -4.73 -11.87
CA GLU A 57 -4.87 -5.08 -12.52
C GLU A 57 -5.17 -6.58 -12.41
N ARG A 58 -4.15 -7.44 -12.56
CA ARG A 58 -4.30 -8.88 -12.40
C ARG A 58 -4.68 -9.28 -10.97
N VAL A 59 -4.07 -8.66 -9.97
CA VAL A 59 -4.40 -8.91 -8.55
C VAL A 59 -5.85 -8.52 -8.30
N TRP A 60 -6.28 -7.33 -8.75
CA TRP A 60 -7.66 -6.86 -8.63
C TRP A 60 -8.64 -7.84 -9.29
N SER A 61 -8.41 -8.18 -10.55
CA SER A 61 -9.25 -9.10 -11.31
C SER A 61 -9.41 -10.47 -10.63
N ILE A 62 -8.37 -10.98 -9.95
CA ILE A 62 -8.44 -12.27 -9.28
C ILE A 62 -9.11 -12.15 -7.91
N PHE A 63 -8.60 -11.30 -7.03
CA PHE A 63 -9.04 -11.31 -5.64
C PHE A 63 -10.37 -10.61 -5.42
N ILE A 64 -10.61 -9.49 -6.12
CA ILE A 64 -11.81 -8.69 -5.92
C ILE A 64 -12.93 -9.22 -6.82
N GLU A 65 -12.71 -9.26 -8.13
CA GLU A 65 -13.77 -9.64 -9.08
C GLU A 65 -14.09 -11.15 -9.07
N GLN A 66 -13.08 -12.03 -9.09
CA GLN A 66 -13.31 -13.47 -9.20
C GLN A 66 -13.54 -14.15 -7.85
N ILE A 67 -12.82 -13.75 -6.80
CA ILE A 67 -12.91 -14.36 -5.46
C ILE A 67 -13.93 -13.63 -4.57
N GLY A 68 -14.15 -12.32 -4.77
CA GLY A 68 -15.12 -11.53 -4.01
C GLY A 68 -14.59 -10.89 -2.74
N PHE A 69 -13.28 -10.65 -2.64
CA PHE A 69 -12.72 -9.85 -1.54
C PHE A 69 -13.15 -8.38 -1.63
N SER A 70 -13.16 -7.72 -0.47
CA SER A 70 -13.45 -6.29 -0.38
C SER A 70 -12.41 -5.43 -1.13
N GLU A 71 -12.90 -4.37 -1.79
CA GLU A 71 -12.06 -3.39 -2.47
C GLU A 71 -11.21 -2.58 -1.48
N PRO A 72 -9.89 -2.42 -1.69
CA PRO A 72 -9.05 -1.55 -0.87
C PRO A 72 -9.51 -0.09 -0.87
N TRP A 73 -9.13 0.63 0.19
CA TRP A 73 -9.27 2.07 0.28
C TRP A 73 -7.93 2.76 0.04
N ARG A 74 -7.97 3.85 -0.73
CA ARG A 74 -6.84 4.75 -0.97
C ARG A 74 -7.24 6.20 -0.69
N THR A 75 -6.26 7.08 -0.61
CA THR A 75 -6.53 8.53 -0.58
C THR A 75 -7.07 8.99 -1.93
N GLY A 76 -8.23 9.64 -1.90
CA GLY A 76 -8.83 10.29 -3.06
C GLY A 76 -8.24 11.67 -3.32
N GLU A 77 -8.53 12.23 -4.49
CA GLU A 77 -7.98 13.53 -4.91
C GLU A 77 -8.34 14.70 -3.98
N ASN A 78 -9.48 14.60 -3.30
CA ASN A 78 -9.95 15.58 -2.32
C ASN A 78 -9.43 15.32 -0.89
N GLY A 79 -8.54 14.34 -0.73
CA GLY A 79 -8.00 13.90 0.56
C GLY A 79 -8.89 12.96 1.36
N ASN A 80 -10.11 12.63 0.90
CA ASN A 80 -10.98 11.66 1.57
C ASN A 80 -10.68 10.23 1.10
N PRO A 81 -10.93 9.20 1.92
CA PRO A 81 -10.89 7.81 1.47
C PRO A 81 -11.80 7.55 0.27
N GLU A 82 -11.30 6.79 -0.70
CA GLU A 82 -12.10 6.23 -1.79
C GLU A 82 -11.63 4.82 -2.17
N ARG A 83 -12.46 4.06 -2.87
CA ARG A 83 -12.10 2.71 -3.29
C ARG A 83 -11.01 2.75 -4.36
N GLY A 84 -10.01 1.90 -4.20
CA GLY A 84 -8.94 1.77 -5.16
C GLY A 84 -7.58 1.48 -4.55
N VAL A 85 -6.58 1.41 -5.42
CA VAL A 85 -5.18 1.19 -5.04
C VAL A 85 -4.31 2.29 -5.62
N GLU A 86 -3.47 2.89 -4.78
CA GLU A 86 -2.39 3.78 -5.17
C GLU A 86 -1.06 3.08 -4.92
N VAL A 87 -0.31 2.83 -5.99
CA VAL A 87 1.07 2.34 -5.95
C VAL A 87 1.99 3.52 -6.16
N VAL A 88 2.98 3.73 -5.30
CA VAL A 88 4.00 4.78 -5.44
C VAL A 88 5.36 4.15 -5.72
N LEU A 89 5.95 4.52 -6.85
CA LEU A 89 7.32 4.20 -7.20
C LEU A 89 8.26 5.21 -6.54
N THR A 90 9.09 4.73 -5.63
CA THR A 90 10.04 5.56 -4.87
C THR A 90 11.32 4.79 -4.57
N ASP A 91 12.37 5.48 -4.13
CA ASP A 91 13.59 4.82 -3.64
C ASP A 91 13.42 4.45 -2.17
N LEU A 92 13.43 3.14 -1.88
CA LEU A 92 13.25 2.60 -0.53
C LEU A 92 14.57 2.12 0.11
N GLY A 93 15.70 2.26 -0.60
CA GLY A 93 16.99 1.69 -0.19
C GLY A 93 17.18 0.21 -0.55
N GLU A 94 18.40 -0.30 -0.40
CA GLU A 94 18.83 -1.59 -0.98
C GLU A 94 18.11 -2.83 -0.40
N ASP A 95 17.56 -2.75 0.81
CA ASP A 95 16.99 -3.89 1.53
C ASP A 95 15.45 -3.93 1.54
N VAL A 96 14.80 -2.94 0.94
CA VAL A 96 13.34 -2.81 0.96
C VAL A 96 12.82 -2.88 -0.48
N SER A 97 11.99 -3.88 -0.77
CA SER A 97 11.44 -4.08 -2.11
C SER A 97 10.10 -3.37 -2.32
N GLY A 98 9.34 -3.25 -1.24
CA GLY A 98 8.04 -2.59 -1.19
C GLY A 98 7.40 -2.83 0.17
N TYR A 99 6.34 -2.08 0.47
CA TYR A 99 5.50 -2.27 1.63
C TYR A 99 4.15 -1.56 1.41
N SER A 100 3.09 -2.02 2.06
CA SER A 100 1.85 -1.26 2.26
C SER A 100 1.81 -0.63 3.65
N GLU A 101 1.38 0.63 3.76
CA GLU A 101 1.18 1.30 5.07
C GLU A 101 -0.19 1.98 5.17
N PRO A 102 -0.75 2.11 6.38
CA PRO A 102 -1.92 2.96 6.62
C PRO A 102 -1.60 4.44 6.38
N VAL A 103 -2.58 5.16 5.82
CA VAL A 103 -2.49 6.61 5.63
C VAL A 103 -3.08 7.32 6.85
N SER A 104 -2.33 8.24 7.46
CA SER A 104 -2.73 8.91 8.71
C SER A 104 -3.01 10.41 8.58
N ASP A 105 -2.73 11.00 7.41
CA ASP A 105 -2.85 12.43 7.12
C ASP A 105 -4.16 12.79 6.38
N ILE A 106 -5.20 11.96 6.52
CA ILE A 106 -6.52 12.14 5.91
C ILE A 106 -7.61 12.38 6.96
N PRO A 107 -8.76 12.99 6.60
CA PRO A 107 -9.87 13.17 7.51
C PRO A 107 -10.31 11.86 8.16
N GLN A 108 -10.48 11.88 9.48
CA GLN A 108 -10.88 10.71 10.26
C GLN A 108 -12.33 10.33 9.95
N THR A 109 -12.50 9.13 9.42
CA THR A 109 -13.75 8.49 9.03
C THR A 109 -13.65 7.01 9.42
N LEU A 110 -14.71 6.22 9.25
CA LEU A 110 -14.58 4.77 9.47
C LEU A 110 -13.58 4.19 8.45
N GLU A 111 -13.67 4.65 7.22
CA GLU A 111 -12.86 4.23 6.09
C GLU A 111 -11.38 4.64 6.20
N SER A 112 -11.06 5.71 6.96
CA SER A 112 -9.68 6.16 7.11
C SER A 112 -8.79 5.16 7.86
N ASP A 113 -9.36 4.37 8.78
CA ASP A 113 -8.64 3.33 9.51
C ASP A 113 -8.14 2.19 8.59
N CYS A 114 -8.70 2.15 7.38
CA CYS A 114 -8.53 1.11 6.37
C CYS A 114 -7.86 1.65 5.10
N THR A 115 -7.54 2.94 5.07
CA THR A 115 -6.93 3.58 3.92
C THR A 115 -5.44 3.31 3.93
N SER A 116 -4.93 2.79 2.83
CA SER A 116 -3.50 2.47 2.70
C SER A 116 -2.92 2.96 1.38
N ARG A 117 -1.59 3.03 1.38
CA ARG A 117 -0.78 3.27 0.20
C ARG A 117 0.25 2.16 0.07
N LEU A 118 0.51 1.76 -1.17
CA LEU A 118 1.50 0.76 -1.50
C LEU A 118 2.73 1.46 -2.07
N TYR A 119 3.91 1.16 -1.54
CA TYR A 119 5.18 1.65 -2.08
C TYR A 119 5.96 0.49 -2.70
N ILE A 120 6.54 0.73 -3.88
CA ILE A 120 7.44 -0.18 -4.57
C ILE A 120 8.78 0.51 -4.76
N ASN A 121 9.85 -0.19 -4.43
CA ASN A 121 11.19 0.31 -4.71
C ASN A 121 11.42 0.35 -6.21
N LYS A 122 11.75 1.52 -6.76
CA LYS A 122 12.03 1.65 -8.19
C LYS A 122 13.38 1.05 -8.62
N SER A 123 14.27 0.76 -7.67
CA SER A 123 15.59 0.18 -7.95
C SER A 123 15.57 -1.34 -8.14
N ILE A 124 14.48 -2.03 -7.76
CA ILE A 124 14.40 -3.49 -7.95
C ILE A 124 14.03 -3.84 -9.40
N PRO A 125 14.49 -4.99 -9.92
CA PRO A 125 14.12 -5.44 -11.25
C PRO A 125 12.60 -5.58 -11.42
N SER A 126 12.08 -5.15 -12.57
CA SER A 126 10.63 -5.12 -12.82
C SER A 126 9.95 -6.48 -12.65
N TYR A 127 10.62 -7.59 -12.98
CA TYR A 127 10.08 -8.94 -12.76
C TYR A 127 9.84 -9.24 -11.27
N TYR A 128 10.64 -8.66 -10.38
CA TYR A 128 10.49 -8.79 -8.94
C TYR A 128 9.39 -7.86 -8.44
N SER A 129 9.27 -6.65 -8.99
CA SER A 129 8.20 -5.69 -8.66
C SER A 129 6.81 -6.30 -8.82
N ARG A 130 6.59 -7.18 -9.81
CA ARG A 130 5.28 -7.86 -10.00
C ARG A 130 4.91 -8.76 -8.83
N MET A 131 5.89 -9.48 -8.28
CA MET A 131 5.70 -10.34 -7.11
C MET A 131 5.43 -9.50 -5.87
N VAL A 132 6.22 -8.42 -5.68
CA VAL A 132 6.05 -7.48 -4.55
C VAL A 132 4.67 -6.83 -4.60
N ILE A 133 4.21 -6.34 -5.75
CA ILE A 133 2.86 -5.79 -5.92
C ILE A 133 1.79 -6.78 -5.49
N SER A 134 1.93 -8.04 -5.91
CA SER A 134 0.98 -9.10 -5.53
C SER A 134 0.97 -9.35 -4.03
N HIS A 135 2.14 -9.32 -3.39
CA HIS A 135 2.30 -9.48 -1.95
C HIS A 135 1.67 -8.30 -1.17
N GLU A 136 2.07 -7.08 -1.51
CA GLU A 136 1.66 -5.87 -0.77
C GLU A 136 0.19 -5.51 -1.02
N MET A 137 -0.33 -5.70 -2.24
CA MET A 137 -1.78 -5.55 -2.48
C MET A 137 -2.58 -6.59 -1.70
N GLY A 138 -2.02 -7.77 -1.45
CA GLY A 138 -2.62 -8.78 -0.57
C GLY A 138 -2.88 -8.24 0.84
N HIS A 139 -1.93 -7.52 1.41
CA HIS A 139 -2.11 -6.86 2.72
C HIS A 139 -3.20 -5.80 2.68
N MET A 140 -3.23 -4.97 1.63
CA MET A 140 -4.29 -3.96 1.48
C MET A 140 -5.68 -4.60 1.37
N ILE A 141 -5.81 -5.71 0.64
CA ILE A 141 -7.05 -6.45 0.48
C ILE A 141 -7.51 -7.07 1.82
N LEU A 142 -6.58 -7.66 2.57
CA LEU A 142 -6.90 -8.20 3.90
C LEU A 142 -7.35 -7.10 4.86
N MET A 143 -6.66 -5.96 4.87
CA MET A 143 -7.06 -4.81 5.69
C MET A 143 -8.45 -4.28 5.28
N ALA A 144 -8.76 -4.24 3.98
CA ALA A 144 -10.07 -3.85 3.50
C ALA A 144 -11.17 -4.82 3.95
N GLN A 145 -10.87 -6.12 3.92
CA GLN A 145 -11.77 -7.16 4.38
C GLN A 145 -12.02 -7.08 5.88
N ASP A 146 -10.96 -6.95 6.69
CA ASP A 146 -11.04 -6.77 8.14
C ASP A 146 -11.88 -5.54 8.50
N CYS A 147 -11.79 -4.48 7.71
CA CYS A 147 -12.59 -3.29 7.92
C CYS A 147 -14.08 -3.48 7.63
N VAL A 148 -14.43 -4.18 6.55
CA VAL A 148 -15.84 -4.55 6.29
C VAL A 148 -16.38 -5.42 7.43
N GLU A 149 -15.59 -6.36 7.93
CA GLU A 149 -15.94 -7.20 9.07
C GLU A 149 -16.11 -6.38 10.36
N ALA A 150 -15.23 -5.40 10.61
CA ALA A 150 -15.24 -4.55 11.78
C ALA A 150 -16.44 -3.57 11.81
N PHE A 151 -16.86 -3.05 10.66
CA PHE A 151 -18.05 -2.18 10.58
C PHE A 151 -19.36 -2.95 10.76
N GLY A 152 -19.30 -4.28 10.80
CA GLY A 152 -20.44 -5.18 10.91
C GLY A 152 -21.19 -5.29 9.58
N GLU A 153 -21.64 -6.49 9.23
CA GLU A 153 -22.52 -6.69 8.07
C GLU A 153 -23.71 -5.72 8.12
N GLY A 154 -23.64 -4.67 7.31
CA GLY A 154 -24.54 -3.53 7.47
C GLY A 154 -24.24 -2.34 6.57
N PHE A 155 -23.85 -2.54 5.31
CA PHE A 155 -24.03 -1.55 4.25
C PHE A 155 -24.48 -2.31 2.98
N PRO A 156 -25.44 -1.73 2.24
CA PRO A 156 -26.71 -2.32 1.79
C PRO A 156 -26.67 -3.66 1.05
#